data_AF-A0A1M2ZGA2-F1
#
_entry.id   AF-A0A1M2ZGA2-F1
#
_cell.length_a   1.000
_cell.length_b   1.000
_cell.length_c   1.000
_cell.angle_alpha   90.00
_cell.angle_beta   90.00
_cell.angle_gamma   90.00
#
_symmetry.space_group_name_H-M   'P 1'
#
loop_
_entity.id
_entity.type
_entity.pdbx_description
1 polymer ?
#
loop_
_entity_poly.entity_id
_entity_poly.type
_entity_poly.pdbx_seq_one_letter_code
_entity_poly.pdbx_strand_id
1 'polypeptide(L)' 'MVSPDPAAFEAILKRGRSALAWEVLRRDPGYRAAFAALGAVPDGVTADPAFVADWGLHFP' A
#
# COMPACT_ATOMS: atom_id res chain seq x y z
N MET A 1 22.15 2.48 11.46
CA MET A 1 20.97 1.57 11.49
C MET A 1 19.74 2.43 11.69
N VAL A 2 18.78 2.35 10.76
CA VAL A 2 17.46 2.94 10.98
C VAL A 2 16.75 2.07 12.01
N SER A 3 16.26 2.68 13.10
CA SER A 3 15.45 1.94 14.09
C SER A 3 14.18 1.43 13.42
N PRO A 4 13.72 0.20 13.72
CA PRO A 4 12.44 -0.30 13.22
C PRO A 4 11.31 0.64 13.64
N ASP A 5 10.40 0.96 12.71
CA ASP A 5 9.19 1.71 13.00
C ASP A 5 8.26 0.85 13.88
N PRO A 6 8.06 1.19 15.17
CA PRO A 6 7.27 0.36 16.08
C PRO A 6 5.81 0.24 15.63
N ALA A 7 5.25 1.29 15.03
CA ALA A 7 3.87 1.28 14.55
C ALA A 7 3.70 0.32 13.37
N ALA A 8 4.66 0.29 12.45
CA ALA A 8 4.69 -0.68 11.36
C ALA A 8 4.75 -2.12 11.88
N PHE A 9 5.63 -2.36 12.85
CA PHE A 9 5.80 -3.69 13.43
C PHE A 9 4.52 -4.17 14.15
N GLU A 10 3.92 -3.30 14.96
CA GLU A 10 2.64 -3.57 15.64
C GLU A 10 1.49 -3.84 14.65
N ALA A 11 1.42 -3.10 13.55
CA ALA A 11 0.41 -3.34 12.51
C ALA A 11 0.59 -4.71 11.84
N ILE A 12 1.84 -5.11 11.59
CA ILE A 12 2.16 -6.44 11.03
C ILE A 12 1.78 -7.55 12.01
N LEU A 13 2.06 -7.39 13.31
CA LEU A 13 1.65 -8.38 14.32
C LEU A 13 0.12 -8.52 14.37
N LYS A 14 -0.63 -7.42 14.27
CA LYS A 14 -2.09 -7.41 14.38
C LYS A 14 -2.82 -7.91 13.13
N ARG A 15 -2.28 -7.63 11.94
CA ARG A 15 -2.97 -7.84 10.65
C ARG A 15 -2.26 -8.86 9.73
N GLY A 16 -1.10 -9.36 10.15
CA GLY A 16 -0.36 -10.41 9.47
C GLY A 16 0.20 -9.99 8.11
N ARG A 17 0.21 -10.95 7.17
CA ARG A 17 0.88 -10.84 5.87
C ARG A 17 0.42 -9.66 5.02
N SER A 18 -0.86 -9.30 5.07
CA SER A 18 -1.39 -8.18 4.29
C SER A 18 -0.85 -6.83 4.77
N ALA A 19 -0.64 -6.66 6.08
CA ALA A 19 0.00 -5.46 6.61
C ALA A 19 1.48 -5.40 6.25
N LEU A 20 2.19 -6.53 6.22
CA LEU A 20 3.57 -6.55 5.74
C LEU A 20 3.65 -6.11 4.26
N ALA A 21 2.78 -6.65 3.40
CA ALA A 21 2.72 -6.26 1.99
C ALA A 21 2.43 -4.76 1.82
N TRP A 22 1.49 -4.23 2.59
CA TRP A 22 1.20 -2.79 2.63
C TRP A 22 2.40 -1.96 3.07
N GLU A 23 3.10 -2.38 4.13
CA GLU A 23 4.27 -1.67 4.65
C GLU A 23 5.44 -1.65 3.63
N VAL A 24 5.61 -2.71 2.85
CA VAL A 24 6.58 -2.74 1.74
C VAL A 24 6.16 -1.74 0.65
N LEU A 25 4.92 -1.81 0.19
CA LEU A 25 4.43 -1.01 -0.92
C LEU A 25 4.39 0.49 -0.59
N ARG A 26 3.96 0.89 0.61
CA ARG A 26 3.92 2.32 0.99
C ARG A 26 5.29 2.99 1.05
N ARG A 27 6.37 2.21 1.16
CA ARG A 27 7.76 2.70 1.19
C ARG A 27 8.40 2.72 -0.21
N ASP A 28 7.81 2.03 -1.17
CA ASP A 28 8.28 2.04 -2.54
C ASP A 28 7.97 3.41 -3.19
N PRO A 29 8.96 4.13 -3.72
CA PRO A 29 8.74 5.43 -4.33
C PRO A 29 7.96 5.34 -5.65
N GLY A 30 8.08 4.23 -6.39
CA GLY A 30 7.32 3.97 -7.62
C GLY A 30 5.84 3.74 -7.32
N TYR A 31 5.54 2.96 -6.28
CA TYR A 31 4.18 2.75 -5.79
C TYR A 31 3.54 4.09 -5.39
N ARG A 32 4.27 4.93 -4.64
CA ARG A 32 3.78 6.26 -4.22
C ARG A 32 3.51 7.18 -5.40
N ALA A 33 4.37 7.17 -6.42
CA ALA A 33 4.18 7.97 -7.63
C ALA A 33 2.98 7.46 -8.45
N ALA A 34 2.86 6.15 -8.63
CA ALA A 34 1.73 5.53 -9.32
C ALA A 34 0.41 5.80 -8.60
N PHE A 35 0.37 5.65 -7.27
CA PHE A 35 -0.82 5.92 -6.47
C PHE A 35 -1.21 7.41 -6.52
N ALA A 36 -0.26 8.34 -6.46
CA ALA A 36 -0.54 9.76 -6.59
C ALA A 36 -1.08 10.14 -7.99
N ALA A 37 -0.66 9.40 -9.03
CA ALA A 37 -1.13 9.60 -10.40
C ALA A 37 -2.58 9.13 -10.62
N LEU A 38 -3.13 8.28 -9.74
CA LEU A 38 -4.54 7.83 -9.82
C LEU A 38 -5.56 8.96 -9.58
N GLY A 39 -5.14 10.10 -9.00
CA GLY A 39 -6.02 11.21 -8.68
C GLY A 39 -7.00 10.93 -7.53
N ALA A 40 -7.85 11.91 -7.19
CA ALA A 40 -8.91 11.73 -6.20
C ALA A 40 -10.01 10.83 -6.78
N VAL A 41 -10.04 9.57 -6.35
CA VAL A 41 -11.09 8.62 -6.75
C VAL A 41 -12.37 9.01 -6.00
N PRO A 42 -13.46 9.39 -6.70
CA PRO A 42 -14.73 9.68 -6.04
C PRO A 42 -15.31 8.37 -5.52
N ASP A 43 -15.55 8.33 -4.20
CA ASP A 43 -16.28 7.29 -3.45
C ASP A 43 -16.25 5.86 -4.04
N GLY A 44 -15.32 5.06 -3.53
CA GLY A 44 -15.28 3.63 -3.77
C GLY A 44 -14.19 3.29 -4.76
N VAL A 45 -13.16 2.64 -4.23
CA VAL A 45 -12.04 2.12 -5.02
C VAL A 45 -12.57 1.11 -6.03
N THR A 46 -12.80 1.56 -7.25
CA THR A 46 -12.68 0.67 -8.40
C THR A 46 -11.21 0.74 -8.78
N ALA A 47 -10.41 -0.14 -8.16
CA ALA A 47 -8.97 -0.18 -8.39
C ALA A 47 -8.73 -0.31 -9.89
N ASP A 48 -8.07 0.69 -10.48
CA ASP A 48 -7.67 0.67 -11.88
C ASP A 48 -7.08 -0.71 -12.21
N PRO A 49 -7.65 -1.47 -13.16
CA PRO A 49 -7.20 -2.83 -13.45
C PRO A 49 -5.71 -2.92 -13.79
N ALA A 50 -5.14 -1.87 -14.40
CA ALA A 50 -3.71 -1.80 -14.67
C ALA A 50 -2.91 -1.64 -13.37
N PHE A 51 -3.38 -0.77 -12.47
CA PHE A 51 -2.76 -0.59 -11.16
C PHE A 51 -2.81 -1.86 -10.31
N VAL A 52 -3.92 -2.61 -10.35
CA VAL A 52 -4.03 -3.92 -9.68
C VAL A 52 -3.10 -4.95 -10.30
N ALA A 53 -2.98 -4.99 -11.63
CA ALA A 53 -2.08 -5.93 -12.30
C ALA A 53 -0.60 -5.68 -11.94
N ASP A 54 -0.21 -4.41 -11.80
CA ASP A 54 1.16 -4.03 -11.50
C ASP A 54 1.50 -4.15 -10.01
N TRP A 55 0.57 -3.82 -9.11
CA TRP A 55 0.84 -3.70 -7.66
C TRP A 55 0.11 -4.70 -6.78
N GLY A 56 -0.88 -5.42 -7.30
CA GLY A 56 -1.59 -6.50 -6.61
C GLY A 56 -2.51 -6.07 -5.47
N LEU A 57 -2.73 -4.78 -5.26
CA LEU A 57 -3.58 -4.27 -4.17
C LEU A 57 -4.97 -3.90 -4.67
N HIS A 58 -5.97 -4.60 -4.12
CA HIS A 58 -7.36 -4.16 -4.11
C HIS A 58 -7.56 -3.32 -2.84
N PHE A 59 -7.59 -1.99 -2.95
CA PHE A 59 -8.09 -1.18 -1.83
C PHE A 59 -9.62 -1.26 -1.81
N PRO A 60 -10.26 -1.29 -0.63
CA PRO A 60 -11.65 -0.87 -0.49
C PRO A 60 -11.76 0.66 -0.55
#